data_AF-A0A257NYA1-F1
#
_entry.id   AF-A0A257NYA1-F1
#
_cell.length_a   1.000
_cell.length_b   1.000
_cell.length_c   1.000
_cell.angle_alpha   90.00
_cell.angle_beta   90.00
_cell.angle_gamma   90.00
#
_symmetry.space_group_name_H-M   'P 1'
#
loop_
_entity.id
_entity.type
_entity.pdbx_description
1 polymer ?
#
loop_
_entity_poly.entity_id
_entity_poly.type
_entity_poly.pdbx_seq_one_letter_code
_entity_poly.pdbx_strand_id
1 'polypeptide(L)'
;MVLAVPSAWAQSVNTVAVPPAPPIVAAPPAVPSAPSAPTVQPPPGLVQTPVPPAAPDAMSAPPASAPVAAPSPPNTWLPGSTATLGVLNKVDGSTSQVSIPVGGQQHVGDLNVSVLACVTRPPGQLPDTAIFLSVQNATQDSSAPIYHGWMVRSMPGAAVVGDASEIFRVIACS
;
A
#
# COMPACT_ATOMS: atom_id res chain seq x y z
N MET A 1 39.59 -10.16 51.11
CA MET A 1 38.22 -10.67 50.95
C MET A 1 37.51 -9.73 49.99
N VAL A 2 37.48 -10.06 48.70
CA VAL A 2 36.90 -9.23 47.64
C VAL A 2 35.55 -9.85 47.28
N LEU A 3 34.45 -9.19 47.64
CA LEU A 3 33.11 -9.63 47.28
C LEU A 3 32.77 -9.08 45.89
N ALA A 4 32.65 -9.98 44.92
CA ALA A 4 32.19 -9.70 43.57
C ALA A 4 30.68 -9.45 43.57
N VAL A 5 30.26 -8.34 42.99
CA VAL A 5 28.84 -8.05 42.69
C VAL A 5 28.59 -8.47 41.24
N PRO A 6 27.68 -9.42 40.96
CA PRO A 6 27.33 -9.74 39.58
C PRO A 6 26.40 -8.67 39.01
N SER A 7 26.85 -8.03 37.94
CA SER A 7 26.05 -7.12 37.12
C SER A 7 24.97 -7.90 36.37
N ALA A 8 23.74 -7.87 36.88
CA ALA A 8 22.57 -8.38 36.18
C ALA A 8 22.08 -7.32 35.19
N TRP A 9 22.51 -7.43 33.92
CA TRP A 9 21.94 -6.63 32.83
C TRP A 9 20.63 -7.30 32.41
N ALA A 10 19.51 -6.66 32.76
CA ALA A 10 18.19 -7.03 32.29
C ALA A 10 18.12 -6.87 30.77
N GLN A 11 17.76 -7.95 30.07
CA GLN A 11 17.47 -7.89 28.64
C GLN A 11 16.06 -7.31 28.45
N SER A 12 15.98 -6.02 28.11
CA SER A 12 14.75 -5.41 27.64
C SER A 12 14.44 -5.98 26.26
N VAL A 13 13.51 -6.95 26.22
CA VAL A 13 12.89 -7.39 24.98
C VAL A 13 12.14 -6.17 24.43
N ASN A 14 12.69 -5.53 23.41
CA ASN A 14 12.09 -4.40 22.73
C ASN A 14 10.93 -4.91 21.88
N THR A 15 9.83 -5.31 22.52
CA THR A 15 8.57 -5.63 21.85
C THR A 15 8.02 -4.33 21.32
N VAL A 16 8.43 -3.97 20.10
CA VAL A 16 7.78 -2.93 19.31
C VAL A 16 6.33 -3.37 19.13
N ALA A 17 5.43 -2.79 19.92
CA ALA A 17 4.01 -3.01 19.81
C ALA A 17 3.56 -2.44 18.47
N VAL A 18 3.54 -3.31 17.45
CA VAL A 18 3.02 -2.96 16.12
C VAL A 18 1.57 -2.50 16.33
N PRO A 19 1.22 -1.25 15.96
CA PRO A 19 -0.14 -0.78 16.08
C PRO A 19 -1.07 -1.68 15.26
N PRO A 20 -2.37 -1.75 15.59
CA PRO A 20 -3.31 -2.60 14.86
C PRO A 20 -3.18 -2.34 13.35
N ALA A 21 -3.20 -3.42 12.57
CA ALA A 21 -3.05 -3.39 11.12
C ALA A 21 -3.98 -2.31 10.51
N PRO A 22 -3.56 -1.66 9.40
CA PRO A 22 -4.39 -0.67 8.75
C PRO A 22 -5.78 -1.25 8.44
N PRO A 23 -6.85 -0.44 8.50
CA PRO A 23 -8.18 -0.92 8.14
C PRO A 23 -8.11 -1.50 6.73
N ILE A 24 -8.51 -2.76 6.61
CA ILE A 24 -8.68 -3.43 5.32
C ILE A 24 -9.73 -2.61 4.60
N VAL A 25 -9.32 -1.80 3.61
CA VAL A 25 -10.28 -1.25 2.66
C VAL A 25 -10.86 -2.48 1.98
N ALA A 26 -12.13 -2.78 2.31
CA ALA A 26 -12.87 -3.83 1.65
C ALA A 26 -12.69 -3.64 0.14
N ALA A 27 -12.39 -4.73 -0.57
CA ALA A 27 -12.33 -4.68 -2.03
C ALA A 27 -13.53 -3.87 -2.52
N PRO A 28 -13.33 -2.85 -3.38
CA PRO A 28 -14.44 -2.08 -3.89
C PRO A 28 -15.48 -3.07 -4.41
N PRO A 29 -16.78 -2.91 -4.06
CA PRO A 29 -17.81 -3.80 -4.55
C PRO A 29 -17.64 -3.92 -6.06
N ALA A 30 -17.63 -5.16 -6.55
CA ALA A 30 -17.48 -5.45 -7.97
C ALA A 30 -18.35 -4.47 -8.75
N VAL A 31 -17.69 -3.58 -9.51
CA VAL A 31 -18.38 -2.58 -10.31
C VAL A 31 -19.33 -3.38 -11.20
N PRO A 32 -20.65 -3.15 -11.14
CA PRO A 32 -21.55 -3.82 -12.08
C PRO A 32 -21.06 -3.52 -13.48
N SER A 33 -20.86 -4.57 -14.28
CA SER A 33 -20.44 -4.49 -15.67
C SER A 33 -21.19 -3.34 -16.35
N ALA A 34 -20.45 -2.35 -16.85
CA ALA A 34 -21.05 -1.20 -17.49
C ALA A 34 -22.05 -1.67 -18.57
N PRO A 35 -23.23 -1.04 -18.69
CA PRO A 35 -24.12 -1.32 -19.80
C PRO A 35 -23.37 -1.07 -21.11
N SER A 36 -23.49 -2.00 -22.06
CA SER A 36 -22.92 -1.91 -23.40
C SER A 36 -23.16 -0.51 -23.97
N ALA A 37 -22.08 0.11 -24.46
CA ALA A 37 -22.15 1.41 -25.10
C ALA A 37 -23.27 1.43 -26.17
N PRO A 38 -24.02 2.55 -26.29
CA PRO A 38 -24.98 2.68 -27.38
C PRO A 38 -24.23 2.61 -28.71
N THR A 39 -24.70 1.72 -29.59
CA THR A 39 -24.22 1.57 -30.97
C THR A 39 -24.40 2.91 -31.68
N VAL A 40 -23.30 3.66 -31.85
CA VAL A 40 -23.28 4.84 -32.71
C VAL A 40 -23.51 4.36 -34.13
N GLN A 41 -24.71 4.63 -34.66
CA GLN A 41 -25.05 4.31 -36.04
C GLN A 41 -24.18 5.17 -36.98
N PRO A 42 -23.49 4.60 -37.97
CA PRO A 42 -22.67 5.37 -38.90
C PRO A 42 -23.53 6.32 -39.77
N PRO A 43 -22.97 7.45 -40.22
CA PRO A 43 -23.68 8.46 -41.01
C PRO A 43 -24.20 7.90 -42.35
N PRO A 44 -25.31 8.45 -42.89
CA PRO A 44 -25.90 7.95 -44.14
C PRO A 44 -24.97 8.26 -45.32
N GLY A 45 -24.60 7.24 -46.11
CA GLY A 45 -23.90 7.50 -47.38
C GLY A 45 -23.00 6.40 -47.95
N LEU A 46 -22.88 5.23 -47.33
CA LEU A 46 -22.12 4.11 -47.92
C LEU A 46 -23.07 2.95 -48.26
N VAL A 47 -23.23 2.77 -49.57
CA VAL A 47 -23.81 1.64 -50.32
C VAL A 47 -24.23 0.40 -49.51
N GLN A 48 -25.54 0.13 -49.49
CA GLN A 48 -26.10 -1.14 -49.02
C GLN A 48 -25.66 -2.28 -49.95
N THR A 49 -24.81 -3.18 -49.46
CA THR A 49 -24.66 -4.49 -50.08
C THR A 49 -25.81 -5.38 -49.59
N PRO A 50 -26.49 -6.18 -50.44
CA PRO A 50 -27.59 -7.04 -49.98
C PRO A 50 -27.14 -7.99 -48.87
N VAL A 51 -27.85 -7.92 -47.73
CA VAL A 51 -27.71 -8.82 -46.59
C VAL A 51 -28.12 -10.24 -47.03
N PRO A 52 -27.26 -11.28 -46.90
CA PRO A 52 -27.67 -12.66 -47.11
C PRO A 52 -28.65 -13.12 -46.01
N PRO A 53 -29.66 -13.96 -46.35
CA PRO A 53 -30.68 -14.36 -45.40
C PRO A 53 -30.10 -15.21 -44.24
N ALA A 54 -30.69 -15.00 -43.06
CA ALA A 54 -30.27 -15.55 -41.78
C ALA A 54 -30.13 -17.08 -41.77
N ALA A 55 -29.02 -17.56 -41.21
CA ALA A 55 -28.90 -18.93 -40.74
C ALA A 55 -29.68 -19.11 -39.40
N PRO A 56 -30.35 -20.25 -39.19
CA PRO A 56 -31.19 -20.49 -38.01
C PRO A 56 -30.38 -20.86 -36.76
N ASP A 57 -30.87 -20.34 -35.64
CA ASP A 57 -30.75 -20.78 -34.24
C ASP A 57 -29.39 -21.32 -33.77
N ALA A 58 -28.57 -20.41 -33.24
CA ALA A 58 -27.47 -20.78 -32.36
C ALA A 58 -28.03 -21.34 -31.04
N MET A 59 -27.89 -22.66 -30.91
CA MET A 59 -28.03 -23.47 -29.71
C MET A 59 -27.65 -22.72 -28.42
N SER A 60 -28.57 -22.71 -27.44
CA SER A 60 -28.34 -22.16 -26.10
C SER A 60 -27.09 -22.79 -25.47
N ALA A 61 -26.10 -21.98 -25.12
CA ALA A 61 -24.93 -22.44 -24.35
C ALA A 61 -25.39 -22.88 -22.94
N PRO A 62 -24.97 -24.05 -22.43
CA PRO A 62 -25.29 -24.46 -21.06
C PRO A 62 -24.63 -23.51 -20.05
N PRO A 63 -25.26 -23.27 -18.88
CA PRO A 63 -24.69 -22.39 -17.87
C PRO A 63 -23.37 -22.97 -17.38
N ALA A 64 -22.29 -22.19 -17.52
CA ALA A 64 -21.01 -22.54 -16.93
C ALA A 64 -21.17 -22.59 -15.40
N SER A 65 -20.99 -23.78 -14.82
CA SER A 65 -20.91 -23.97 -13.38
C SER A 65 -19.84 -23.03 -12.80
N ALA A 66 -20.23 -22.17 -11.87
CA ALA A 66 -19.29 -21.28 -11.18
C ALA A 66 -18.21 -22.12 -10.47
N PRO A 67 -16.91 -21.80 -10.62
CA PRO A 67 -15.88 -22.50 -9.88
C PRO A 67 -16.07 -22.29 -8.39
N VAL A 68 -16.10 -23.39 -7.64
CA VAL A 68 -16.15 -23.39 -6.18
C VAL A 68 -14.83 -22.78 -5.69
N ALA A 69 -14.88 -21.61 -5.04
CA ALA A 69 -13.69 -20.93 -4.56
C ALA A 69 -12.97 -21.79 -3.50
N ALA A 70 -11.72 -22.15 -3.76
CA ALA A 70 -10.86 -22.78 -2.76
C ALA A 70 -10.64 -21.81 -1.57
N PRO A 71 -10.48 -22.30 -0.33
CA PRO A 71 -10.19 -21.45 0.82
C PRO A 71 -8.86 -20.71 0.58
N SER A 72 -8.89 -19.37 0.69
CA SER A 72 -7.69 -18.56 0.59
C SER A 72 -6.81 -18.73 1.84
N PRO A 73 -5.47 -18.72 1.68
CA PRO A 73 -4.56 -18.78 2.83
C PRO A 73 -4.77 -17.58 3.76
N PRO A 74 -4.45 -17.73 5.07
CA PRO A 74 -4.62 -16.65 6.04
C PRO A 74 -3.86 -15.38 5.62
N ASN A 75 -4.54 -14.25 5.63
CA ASN A 75 -3.99 -12.94 5.24
C ASN A 75 -3.32 -12.24 6.43
N THR A 76 -2.42 -12.95 7.13
CA THR A 76 -1.66 -12.39 8.24
C THR A 76 -0.43 -11.69 7.70
N TRP A 77 -0.32 -10.39 7.95
CA TRP A 77 0.83 -9.59 7.52
C TRP A 77 2.10 -10.00 8.27
N LEU A 78 3.20 -10.10 7.54
CA LEU A 78 4.50 -10.51 8.04
C LEU A 78 5.34 -9.28 8.39
N PRO A 79 5.88 -9.17 9.63
CA PRO A 79 6.73 -8.05 9.99
C PRO A 79 8.07 -8.10 9.26
N GLY A 80 8.55 -6.93 8.83
CA GLY A 80 9.90 -6.73 8.33
C GLY A 80 10.73 -5.87 9.28
N SER A 81 12.03 -5.81 9.00
CA SER A 81 13.03 -5.15 9.84
C SER A 81 13.49 -3.80 9.28
N THR A 82 13.41 -3.61 7.97
CA THR A 82 13.84 -2.39 7.29
C THR A 82 12.75 -1.88 6.36
N ALA A 83 12.42 -0.61 6.50
CA ALA A 83 11.49 0.12 5.66
C ALA A 83 12.26 0.92 4.60
N THR A 84 11.87 0.80 3.34
CA THR A 84 12.38 1.64 2.25
C THR A 84 11.27 2.55 1.76
N LEU A 85 11.54 3.86 1.82
CA LEU A 85 10.64 4.93 1.43
C LEU A 85 11.22 5.69 0.25
N GLY A 86 10.35 6.10 -0.67
CA GLY A 86 10.68 7.05 -1.72
C GLY A 86 10.29 8.44 -1.26
N VAL A 87 11.16 9.41 -1.53
CA VAL A 87 10.94 10.83 -1.21
C VAL A 87 10.92 11.60 -2.52
N LEU A 88 9.96 12.51 -2.66
CA LEU A 88 9.87 13.49 -3.75
C LEU A 88 9.93 14.89 -3.13
N ASN A 89 10.91 15.69 -3.54
CA ASN A 89 10.94 17.10 -3.21
C ASN A 89 10.05 17.86 -4.20
N LYS A 90 9.02 18.55 -3.69
CA LYS A 90 8.08 19.35 -4.50
C LYS A 90 8.70 20.64 -5.03
N VAL A 91 9.75 21.16 -4.38
CA VAL A 91 10.40 22.44 -4.74
C VAL A 91 11.22 22.29 -6.02
N ASP A 92 12.06 21.25 -6.10
CA ASP A 92 12.96 21.04 -7.23
C ASP A 92 12.60 19.81 -8.10
N GLY A 93 11.69 18.95 -7.63
CA GLY A 93 11.23 17.76 -8.36
C GLY A 93 12.12 16.53 -8.22
N SER A 94 13.22 16.59 -7.46
CA SER A 94 14.10 15.43 -7.26
C SER A 94 13.41 14.31 -6.51
N THR A 95 13.79 13.08 -6.87
CA THR A 95 13.35 11.88 -6.15
C THR A 95 14.54 11.14 -5.56
N SER A 96 14.39 10.68 -4.33
CA SER A 96 15.40 9.89 -3.61
C SER A 96 14.74 8.71 -2.90
N GLN A 97 15.57 7.83 -2.34
CA GLN A 97 15.13 6.72 -1.52
C GLN A 97 15.85 6.76 -0.18
N VAL A 98 15.14 6.46 0.89
CA VAL A 98 15.69 6.35 2.23
C VAL A 98 15.32 4.98 2.80
N SER A 99 16.28 4.32 3.42
CA SER A 99 16.05 3.07 4.16
C SER A 99 16.27 3.31 5.64
N ILE A 100 15.26 2.93 6.44
CA ILE A 100 15.23 3.18 7.88
C ILE A 100 14.88 1.85 8.57
N PRO A 101 15.71 1.37 9.52
CA PRO A 101 15.35 0.20 10.30
C PRO A 101 14.11 0.49 11.17
N VAL A 102 13.31 -0.53 11.48
CA VAL A 102 12.18 -0.40 12.40
C VAL A 102 12.68 0.00 13.80
N GLY A 103 12.06 1.04 14.37
CA GLY A 103 12.52 1.72 15.58
C GLY A 103 13.60 2.79 15.33
N GLY A 104 14.02 2.98 14.08
CA GLY A 104 14.99 4.00 13.67
C GLY A 104 14.35 5.30 13.20
N GLN A 105 15.18 6.33 13.13
CA GLN A 105 14.84 7.66 12.61
C GLN A 105 15.89 8.09 11.58
N GLN A 106 15.45 8.81 10.55
CA GLN A 106 16.34 9.51 9.61
C GLN A 106 15.86 10.94 9.36
N HIS A 107 16.82 11.82 9.09
CA HIS A 107 16.56 13.17 8.61
C HIS A 107 16.35 13.17 7.09
N VAL A 108 15.26 13.80 6.65
CA VAL A 108 14.92 13.98 5.25
C VAL A 108 14.51 15.44 5.07
N GLY A 109 15.34 16.25 4.42
CA GLY A 109 15.13 17.69 4.31
C GLY A 109 14.99 18.34 5.70
N ASP A 110 13.84 18.95 5.95
CA ASP A 110 13.51 19.61 7.22
C ASP A 110 12.66 18.73 8.15
N LEU A 111 12.55 17.43 7.82
CA LEU A 111 11.72 16.47 8.53
C LEU A 111 12.56 15.41 9.22
N ASN A 112 12.11 15.03 10.41
CA ASN A 112 12.53 13.84 11.12
C ASN A 112 11.52 12.73 10.87
N VAL A 113 11.95 11.66 10.20
CA VAL A 113 11.10 10.53 9.79
C VAL A 113 11.48 9.32 10.62
N SER A 114 10.54 8.86 11.46
CA SER A 114 10.68 7.69 12.30
C SER A 114 9.84 6.55 11.77
N VAL A 115 10.45 5.36 11.63
CA VAL A 115 9.74 4.14 11.24
C VAL A 115 9.46 3.33 12.49
N LEU A 116 8.18 3.12 12.77
CA LEU A 116 7.72 2.45 13.97
C LEU A 116 7.33 0.99 13.71
N ALA A 117 6.82 0.68 12.52
CA ALA A 117 6.54 -0.69 12.11
C ALA A 117 6.60 -0.84 10.59
N CYS A 118 6.89 -2.05 10.15
CA CYS A 118 7.04 -2.39 8.74
C CYS A 118 6.46 -3.78 8.53
N VAL A 119 5.51 -3.94 7.61
CA VAL A 119 4.82 -5.21 7.37
C VAL A 119 4.55 -5.45 5.87
N THR A 120 4.60 -6.71 5.45
CA THR A 120 4.36 -7.16 4.07
C THR A 120 3.30 -8.25 4.03
N ARG A 121 2.43 -8.26 3.02
CA ARG A 121 1.44 -9.33 2.84
C ARG A 121 2.10 -10.68 2.56
N PRO A 122 1.53 -11.79 3.05
CA PRO A 122 2.10 -13.11 2.88
C PRO A 122 2.11 -13.54 1.40
N PRO A 123 3.04 -14.44 1.01
CA PRO A 123 3.05 -15.00 -0.33
C PRO A 123 1.74 -15.76 -0.59
N GLY A 124 1.08 -15.47 -1.72
CA GLY A 124 -0.24 -16.03 -2.07
C GLY A 124 -1.39 -15.03 -1.96
N GLN A 125 -1.16 -13.85 -1.38
CA GLN A 125 -2.06 -12.70 -1.43
C GLN A 125 -1.54 -11.65 -2.42
N LEU A 126 -2.37 -10.64 -2.74
CA LEU A 126 -1.94 -9.53 -3.60
C LEU A 126 -0.73 -8.81 -2.94
N PRO A 127 0.41 -8.66 -3.65
CA PRO A 127 1.64 -8.16 -3.06
C PRO A 127 1.48 -6.69 -2.64
N ASP A 128 1.75 -6.43 -1.37
CA ASP A 128 1.62 -5.09 -0.81
C ASP A 128 2.41 -4.97 0.49
N THR A 129 2.74 -3.74 0.85
CA THR A 129 3.57 -3.41 2.00
C THR A 129 2.98 -2.19 2.69
N ALA A 130 2.96 -2.22 4.02
CA ALA A 130 2.53 -1.11 4.85
C ALA A 130 3.62 -0.76 5.86
N ILE A 131 3.81 0.54 6.08
CA ILE A 131 4.80 1.07 7.02
C ILE A 131 4.04 2.01 7.94
N PHE A 132 4.27 1.90 9.25
CA PHE A 132 3.78 2.85 10.24
C PHE A 132 4.87 3.88 10.50
N LEU A 133 4.57 5.15 10.24
CA LEU A 133 5.54 6.23 10.34
C LEU A 133 5.06 7.31 11.30
N SER A 134 6.03 7.92 11.97
CA SER A 134 5.90 9.22 12.62
C SER A 134 6.78 10.22 11.88
N VAL A 135 6.23 11.35 11.47
CA VAL A 135 6.97 12.43 10.84
C VAL A 135 6.78 13.68 11.66
N GLN A 136 7.87 14.36 11.95
CA GLN A 136 7.91 15.59 12.74
C GLN A 136 8.86 16.60 12.09
N ASN A 137 8.66 17.88 12.36
CA ASN A 137 9.58 18.89 11.86
C ASN A 137 10.91 18.82 12.64
N ALA A 138 12.04 18.82 11.94
CA ALA A 138 13.36 18.65 12.53
C ALA A 138 13.77 19.81 13.44
N THR A 139 13.18 21.00 13.27
CA THR A 139 13.46 22.16 14.14
C THR A 139 12.60 22.15 15.41
N GLN A 140 11.55 21.32 15.44
CA GLN A 140 10.52 21.33 16.48
C GLN A 140 10.41 19.94 17.14
N ASP A 141 11.52 19.39 17.63
CA ASP A 141 11.59 18.02 18.18
C ASP A 141 10.64 17.74 19.36
N SER A 142 10.11 18.77 20.02
CA SER A 142 9.12 18.65 21.11
C SER A 142 7.66 18.91 20.68
N SER A 143 7.41 19.15 19.38
CA SER A 143 6.05 19.30 18.86
C SER A 143 5.43 17.96 18.49
N ALA A 144 4.09 17.90 18.48
CA ALA A 144 3.36 16.73 18.01
C ALA A 144 3.77 16.39 16.57
N PRO A 145 3.85 15.09 16.21
CA PRO A 145 4.18 14.70 14.85
C PRO A 145 3.12 15.23 13.87
N ILE A 146 3.58 15.78 12.75
CA ILE A 146 2.74 16.28 11.67
C ILE A 146 2.06 15.14 10.89
N TYR A 147 2.63 13.94 10.96
CA TYR A 147 2.01 12.73 10.45
C TYR A 147 2.32 11.57 11.40
N HIS A 148 1.30 10.78 11.74
CA HIS A 148 1.47 9.58 12.53
C HIS A 148 0.43 8.54 12.09
N GLY A 149 0.85 7.60 11.25
CA GLY A 149 -0.10 6.73 10.56
C GLY A 149 0.51 5.64 9.69
N TRP A 150 -0.36 4.75 9.21
CA TRP A 150 -0.02 3.70 8.25
C TRP A 150 -0.03 4.25 6.83
N MET A 151 1.06 3.99 6.11
CA MET A 151 1.17 4.22 4.67
C MET A 151 1.29 2.89 3.95
N VAL A 152 0.59 2.73 2.83
CA VAL A 152 0.51 1.47 2.09
C VAL A 152 1.00 1.68 0.67
N ARG A 153 1.81 0.76 0.15
CA ARG A 153 2.45 0.88 -1.18
C ARG A 153 1.44 1.01 -2.32
N SER A 154 0.38 0.20 -2.31
CA SER A 154 -0.69 0.28 -3.32
C SER A 154 -1.59 1.51 -3.20
N MET A 155 -1.50 2.26 -2.09
CA MET A 155 -2.32 3.44 -1.82
C MET A 155 -1.45 4.69 -1.62
N PRO A 156 -0.89 5.25 -2.71
CA PRO A 156 0.04 6.37 -2.63
C PRO A 156 -0.60 7.68 -2.13
N GLY A 157 -1.93 7.77 -2.04
CA GLY A 157 -2.64 8.98 -1.64
C GLY A 157 -2.62 9.30 -0.13
N ALA A 158 -2.09 8.41 0.72
CA ALA A 158 -2.18 8.54 2.18
C ALA A 158 -1.01 9.30 2.85
N ALA A 159 -0.17 9.97 2.07
CA ALA A 159 1.10 10.52 2.51
C ALA A 159 1.30 12.00 2.16
N VAL A 160 0.24 12.80 2.24
CA VAL A 160 0.42 14.26 2.26
C VAL A 160 0.83 14.63 3.68
N VAL A 161 2.13 14.76 3.89
CA VAL A 161 2.70 15.18 5.18
C VAL A 161 2.56 16.71 5.29
N GLY A 162 1.35 17.20 5.58
CA GLY A 162 1.07 18.64 5.76
C GLY A 162 1.58 19.55 4.64
N ASP A 163 1.81 20.82 4.94
CA ASP A 163 2.47 21.81 4.06
C ASP A 163 3.97 21.50 3.79
N ALA A 164 4.44 20.27 4.00
CA ALA A 164 5.83 19.93 3.78
C ALA A 164 6.22 19.99 2.29
N SER A 165 7.48 20.35 2.05
CA SER A 165 8.11 20.30 0.72
C SER A 165 8.37 18.86 0.25
N GLU A 166 8.32 17.87 1.15
CA GLU A 166 8.63 16.47 0.88
C GLU A 166 7.38 15.59 0.86
N ILE A 167 7.25 14.77 -0.19
CA ILE A 167 6.20 13.76 -0.34
C ILE A 167 6.82 12.36 -0.20
N PHE A 168 6.21 11.53 0.64
CA PHE A 168 6.68 10.18 0.91
C PHE A 168 5.84 9.12 0.19
N ARG A 169 6.48 8.02 -0.21
CA ARG A 169 5.81 6.80 -0.70
C ARG A 169 6.49 5.55 -0.16
N VAL A 170 5.73 4.48 0.02
CA VAL A 170 6.29 3.17 0.37
C VAL A 170 6.88 2.48 -0.85
N ILE A 171 8.11 1.98 -0.73
CA ILE A 171 8.78 1.19 -1.78
C ILE A 171 8.82 -0.29 -1.38
N ALA A 172 9.35 -0.59 -0.19
CA ALA A 172 9.54 -1.96 0.24
C ALA A 172 9.64 -2.08 1.77
N CYS A 173 9.47 -3.31 2.24
CA CYS A 173 9.73 -3.74 3.61
C CYS A 173 10.42 -5.10 3.55
N SER A 174 11.58 -5.22 4.21
CA SER A 174 12.41 -6.43 4.24
C SER A 174 12.74 -6.88 5.66
#